data_AF-A0A1G2FZI9-F1
#
_entry.id   AF-A0A1G2FZI9-F1
#
_cell.length_a   1.000
_cell.length_b   1.000
_cell.length_c   1.000
_cell.angle_alpha   90.00
_cell.angle_beta   90.00
_cell.angle_gamma   90.00
#
_symmetry.space_group_name_H-M   'P 1'
#
loop_
_entity.id
_entity.type
_entity.pdbx_description
1 polymer ?
#
loop_
_entity_poly.entity_id
_entity_poly.type
_entity_poly.pdbx_seq_one_letter_code
_entity_poly.pdbx_strand_id
1 'polypeptide(L)'
;MALNETHTTYFARENFRGNRRVFGIRAPDRRLHMYVIGKTGTGKTTLLKNLAIQDINNGKGVAIVDPHGEFVEEVLNQIPKDRIDDVIYFNPADMEYPIGFNVLEVSDPKYKHLVASDLMGIFTKIWANVWSARMEYILHNCVLALLDAPDSTLLGIPRILVDKDYRRKVLANVKDPVVRSFWVHEYENYNERFRSEAIAPIQNKVGQFLNTTFIRNIVGQKKSTINIPDIMNKRKIFLVNVSKGRIGENNSRLLGAMVITKLQLAAMERVRISENEREDFYLYVDEFQNFATDSFASILSEARKYRLNLIIAHQYIGQLVTEQDTKVRDAVFGNVGTLLIFRVGAADAEFLEKEFTPEFTIEDLVNLPNREIYLKLMVDGVTCRPFSASTLPPIQIKSIPDCAERIMLNSRRLYSRDMKEVEEEIHKWSGGIGDENEESKDKEDGEKQYIAKCAHCGKQAKVPYKPDGRRPVYCTSCFKKVNSGELSSIPARKFPKKSDYQQYGASLGALGIEFEDDVYALEDAINSKKASKSKRFPGVSEGSYVVRQPVEETLSLHALSNKQSVKLKRRNPNLPGLRDVLRQVWKGEVANGEKEQSGIDNSPTKGSVVEKEKGGAKLRPGEKVRLT
;
A
#
# COMPACT_ATOMS: atom_id res chain seq x y z
N MET A 1 44.03 -1.59 -20.98
CA MET A 1 42.77 -1.78 -21.73
C MET A 1 41.61 -1.30 -20.88
N ALA A 2 41.31 0.00 -20.88
CA ALA A 2 40.19 0.60 -20.16
C ALA A 2 39.38 1.43 -21.16
N LEU A 3 38.49 0.77 -21.90
CA LEU A 3 37.58 1.37 -22.87
C LEU A 3 36.24 0.66 -22.71
N ASN A 4 35.44 1.06 -21.71
CA ASN A 4 34.01 0.69 -21.63
C ASN A 4 33.19 1.56 -20.63
N GLU A 5 33.61 2.80 -20.34
CA GLU A 5 32.88 3.69 -19.40
C GLU A 5 32.06 4.81 -20.06
N THR A 6 31.99 4.88 -21.39
CA THR A 6 31.31 5.97 -22.11
C THR A 6 29.92 5.56 -22.61
N HIS A 7 29.08 4.99 -21.75
CA HIS A 7 27.69 4.79 -22.12
C HIS A 7 26.90 6.10 -21.97
N THR A 8 26.25 6.52 -23.05
CA THR A 8 25.43 7.75 -23.10
C THR A 8 23.96 7.38 -23.12
N THR A 9 23.19 7.87 -22.14
CA THR A 9 21.74 7.70 -22.10
C THR A 9 21.07 8.88 -22.81
N TYR A 10 20.36 8.63 -23.90
CA TYR A 10 19.75 9.67 -24.74
C TYR A 10 18.38 10.07 -24.21
N PHE A 11 18.07 11.37 -24.15
CA PHE A 11 16.80 11.80 -23.55
C PHE A 11 16.14 12.99 -24.23
N ALA A 12 16.89 13.74 -25.05
CA ALA A 12 16.38 14.91 -25.73
C ALA A 12 17.03 15.13 -27.09
N ARG A 13 16.44 16.05 -27.85
CA ARG A 13 16.91 16.49 -29.15
C ARG A 13 16.98 18.01 -29.15
N GLU A 14 18.09 18.54 -29.61
CA GLU A 14 18.29 19.99 -29.72
C GLU A 14 17.21 20.60 -30.63
N ASN A 15 16.73 21.79 -30.26
CA ASN A 15 15.75 22.56 -31.03
C ASN A 15 16.30 23.93 -31.49
N PHE A 16 17.57 24.24 -31.17
CA PHE A 16 18.23 25.48 -31.53
C PHE A 16 18.71 25.49 -33.00
N ARG A 17 18.39 26.56 -33.73
CA ARG A 17 18.83 26.81 -35.13
C ARG A 17 18.56 25.68 -36.13
N GLY A 18 17.53 24.85 -35.89
CA GLY A 18 17.14 23.76 -36.80
C GLY A 18 18.00 22.51 -36.73
N ASN A 19 19.04 22.47 -35.89
CA ASN A 19 19.82 21.26 -35.63
C ASN A 19 19.03 20.33 -34.71
N ARG A 20 18.43 19.28 -35.29
CA ARG A 20 17.64 18.28 -34.56
C ARG A 20 18.51 17.10 -34.11
N ARG A 21 19.65 17.38 -33.48
CA ARG A 21 20.58 16.33 -33.01
C ARG A 21 20.08 15.74 -31.70
N VAL A 22 19.99 14.41 -31.66
CA VAL A 22 19.69 13.68 -30.43
C VAL A 22 20.93 13.70 -29.55
N PHE A 23 20.74 14.03 -28.28
CA PHE A 23 21.80 14.05 -27.29
C PHE A 23 21.36 13.36 -26.00
N GLY A 24 22.35 13.13 -25.14
CA GLY A 24 22.18 12.41 -23.90
C GLY A 24 23.18 12.85 -22.86
N ILE A 25 23.21 12.12 -21.76
CA ILE A 25 24.15 12.34 -20.66
C ILE A 25 24.98 11.08 -20.44
N ARG A 26 26.29 11.26 -20.22
CA ARG A 26 27.21 10.14 -20.00
C ARG A 26 27.12 9.62 -18.57
N ALA A 27 27.42 8.34 -18.38
CA ALA A 27 27.38 7.71 -17.07
C ALA A 27 28.18 8.45 -15.97
N PRO A 28 29.42 8.95 -16.19
CA PRO A 28 30.15 9.70 -15.17
C PRO A 28 29.46 11.01 -14.78
N ASP A 29 28.89 11.72 -15.76
CA ASP A 29 28.17 12.99 -15.54
C ASP A 29 26.87 12.75 -14.75
N ARG A 30 26.20 11.61 -14.96
CA ARG A 30 25.01 11.20 -14.18
C ARG A 30 25.30 10.89 -12.71
N ARG A 31 26.56 10.67 -12.33
CA ARG A 31 26.95 10.50 -10.91
C ARG A 31 26.78 11.76 -10.09
N LEU A 32 26.63 12.90 -10.76
CA LEU A 32 26.30 14.19 -10.16
C LEU A 32 24.79 14.43 -10.09
N HIS A 33 23.97 13.38 -10.26
CA HIS A 33 22.52 13.42 -10.12
C HIS A 33 21.82 14.25 -11.21
N MET A 34 20.52 14.02 -11.37
CA MET A 34 19.66 14.75 -12.29
C MET A 34 18.42 15.23 -11.54
N TYR A 35 18.07 16.49 -11.77
CA TYR A 35 16.90 17.12 -11.17
C TYR A 35 15.93 17.55 -12.26
N VAL A 36 14.67 17.18 -12.10
CA VAL A 36 13.60 17.43 -13.07
C VAL A 36 12.45 18.17 -12.38
N ILE A 37 12.13 19.37 -12.83
CA ILE A 37 11.01 20.16 -12.30
C ILE A 37 10.01 20.52 -13.39
N GLY A 38 8.73 20.59 -13.03
CA GLY A 38 7.69 21.20 -13.85
C GLY A 38 6.29 20.74 -13.48
N LYS A 39 5.27 21.43 -14.00
CA LYS A 39 3.86 21.15 -13.73
C LYS A 39 3.43 19.75 -14.20
N THR A 40 2.27 19.29 -13.72
CA THR A 40 1.66 18.03 -14.17
C THR A 40 1.38 18.05 -15.67
N GLY A 41 1.58 16.92 -16.34
CA GLY A 41 1.30 16.75 -17.78
C GLY A 41 2.32 17.38 -18.74
N THR A 42 3.45 17.91 -18.26
CA THR A 42 4.47 18.53 -19.11
C THR A 42 5.40 17.53 -19.82
N GLY A 43 5.48 16.29 -19.33
CA GLY A 43 6.33 15.23 -19.91
C GLY A 43 7.40 14.65 -18.97
N LYS A 44 7.45 15.07 -17.69
CA LYS A 44 8.41 14.57 -16.70
C LYS A 44 8.47 13.04 -16.64
N THR A 45 7.35 12.38 -16.33
CA THR A 45 7.32 10.93 -16.17
C THR A 45 7.75 10.20 -17.44
N THR A 46 7.43 10.71 -18.64
CA THR A 46 7.94 10.16 -19.91
C THR A 46 9.46 10.27 -20.04
N LEU A 47 10.05 11.40 -19.63
CA LEU A 47 11.50 11.56 -19.59
C LEU A 47 12.15 10.54 -18.64
N LEU A 48 11.63 10.41 -17.42
CA LEU A 48 12.16 9.43 -16.44
C LEU A 48 12.02 7.99 -16.95
N LYS A 49 10.87 7.64 -17.55
CA LYS A 49 10.63 6.35 -18.21
C LYS A 49 11.69 6.05 -19.25
N ASN A 50 11.92 6.98 -20.19
CA ASN A 50 12.89 6.79 -21.25
C ASN A 50 14.31 6.56 -20.72
N LEU A 51 14.71 7.29 -19.69
CA LEU A 51 16.00 7.08 -19.03
C LEU A 51 16.08 5.71 -18.36
N ALA A 52 15.07 5.33 -17.56
CA ALA A 52 15.05 4.08 -16.82
C ALA A 52 15.04 2.84 -17.74
N ILE A 53 14.26 2.88 -18.81
CA ILE A 53 14.19 1.81 -19.81
C ILE A 53 15.55 1.61 -20.50
N GLN A 54 16.24 2.70 -20.86
CA GLN A 54 17.58 2.58 -21.42
C GLN A 54 18.54 1.95 -20.41
N ASP A 55 18.54 2.39 -19.16
CA ASP A 55 19.42 1.83 -18.14
C ASP A 55 19.19 0.33 -17.91
N ILE A 56 17.93 -0.10 -17.88
CA ILE A 56 17.56 -1.51 -17.80
C ILE A 56 18.13 -2.30 -19.00
N ASN A 57 17.94 -1.80 -20.23
CA ASN A 57 18.45 -2.43 -21.45
C ASN A 57 19.98 -2.44 -21.51
N ASN A 58 20.65 -1.49 -20.86
CA ASN A 58 22.10 -1.42 -20.76
C ASN A 58 22.68 -2.28 -19.63
N GLY A 59 21.88 -3.15 -19.01
CA GLY A 59 22.34 -4.04 -17.95
C GLY A 59 22.65 -3.32 -16.63
N LYS A 60 22.11 -2.11 -16.42
CA LYS A 60 22.33 -1.34 -15.18
C LYS A 60 21.35 -1.73 -14.09
N GLY A 61 21.75 -1.48 -12.85
CA GLY A 61 20.89 -1.62 -11.67
C GLY A 61 20.03 -0.38 -11.50
N VAL A 62 18.73 -0.57 -11.30
CA VAL A 62 17.76 0.51 -11.25
C VAL A 62 16.80 0.29 -10.10
N ALA A 63 16.51 1.35 -9.34
CA ALA A 63 15.36 1.43 -8.45
C ALA A 63 14.39 2.50 -8.95
N ILE A 64 13.10 2.20 -8.98
CA ILE A 64 12.04 3.14 -9.33
C ILE A 64 11.07 3.22 -8.16
N VAL A 65 10.87 4.42 -7.62
CA VAL A 65 9.89 4.71 -6.57
C VAL A 65 8.81 5.61 -7.14
N ASP A 66 7.60 5.08 -7.23
CA ASP A 66 6.46 5.78 -7.82
C ASP A 66 5.22 5.74 -6.89
N PRO A 67 4.75 6.90 -6.40
CA PRO A 67 3.53 7.01 -5.60
C PRO A 67 2.23 6.94 -6.41
N HIS A 68 2.27 6.95 -7.75
CA HIS A 68 1.09 6.83 -8.60
C HIS A 68 0.92 5.40 -9.14
N GLY A 69 2.01 4.73 -9.49
CA GLY A 69 2.09 3.35 -9.94
C GLY A 69 2.22 3.20 -11.46
N GLU A 70 1.74 4.17 -12.25
CA GLU A 70 1.76 4.16 -13.71
C GLU A 70 3.20 4.10 -14.28
N PHE A 71 4.17 4.75 -13.63
CA PHE A 71 5.56 4.68 -14.06
C PHE A 71 6.08 3.25 -13.96
N VAL A 72 5.86 2.59 -12.83
CA VAL A 72 6.30 1.22 -12.62
C VAL A 72 5.56 0.24 -13.53
N GLU A 73 4.24 0.37 -13.68
CA GLU A 73 3.42 -0.51 -14.51
C GLU A 73 3.82 -0.45 -16.00
N GLU A 74 4.16 0.74 -16.53
CA GLU A 74 4.67 0.85 -17.89
C GLU A 74 6.07 0.27 -18.06
N VAL A 75 6.97 0.47 -17.08
CA VAL A 75 8.32 -0.09 -17.14
C VAL A 75 8.29 -1.61 -17.09
N LEU A 76 7.43 -2.23 -16.27
CA LEU A 76 7.25 -3.68 -16.20
C LEU A 76 7.00 -4.32 -17.57
N ASN A 77 6.21 -3.65 -18.42
CA ASN A 77 5.87 -4.13 -19.76
C ASN A 77 7.02 -4.01 -20.78
N GLN A 78 8.11 -3.33 -20.43
CA GLN A 78 9.23 -3.04 -21.30
C GLN A 78 10.56 -3.67 -20.85
N ILE A 79 10.53 -4.48 -19.79
CA ILE A 79 11.72 -5.19 -19.31
C ILE A 79 12.09 -6.30 -20.31
N PRO A 80 13.38 -6.40 -20.69
CA PRO A 80 13.85 -7.40 -21.63
C PRO A 80 13.89 -8.81 -20.98
N LYS A 81 13.75 -9.86 -21.80
CA LYS A 81 13.56 -11.26 -21.33
C LYS A 81 14.68 -11.76 -20.43
N ASP A 82 15.91 -11.39 -20.76
CA ASP A 82 17.14 -11.75 -20.07
C ASP A 82 17.25 -11.13 -18.66
N ARG A 83 16.41 -10.13 -18.34
CA ARG A 83 16.40 -9.43 -17.05
C ARG A 83 15.16 -9.73 -16.19
N ILE A 84 14.27 -10.63 -16.62
CA ILE A 84 13.03 -10.95 -15.88
C ILE A 84 13.34 -11.48 -14.47
N ASP A 85 14.39 -12.30 -14.33
CA ASP A 85 14.80 -12.87 -13.03
C ASP A 85 15.46 -11.86 -12.08
N ASP A 86 15.88 -10.70 -12.63
CA ASP A 86 16.49 -9.63 -11.86
C ASP A 86 15.47 -8.65 -11.26
N VAL A 87 14.18 -8.82 -11.55
CA VAL A 87 13.15 -7.88 -11.11
C VAL A 87 12.62 -8.24 -9.73
N ILE A 88 12.61 -7.25 -8.85
CA ILE A 88 11.91 -7.25 -7.58
C ILE A 88 10.77 -6.26 -7.70
N TYR A 89 9.54 -6.74 -7.66
CA TYR A 89 8.34 -5.91 -7.71
C TYR A 89 7.73 -5.78 -6.32
N PHE A 90 7.99 -4.65 -5.67
CA PHE A 90 7.41 -4.29 -4.38
C PHE A 90 6.08 -3.55 -4.59
N ASN A 91 4.99 -4.26 -4.33
CA ASN A 91 3.63 -3.76 -4.43
C ASN A 91 2.86 -4.08 -3.15
N PRO A 92 2.71 -3.13 -2.21
CA PRO A 92 1.96 -3.34 -0.97
C PRO A 92 0.48 -3.63 -1.17
N ALA A 93 -0.08 -3.37 -2.36
CA ALA A 93 -1.47 -3.72 -2.67
C ALA A 93 -1.64 -5.23 -2.95
N ASP A 94 -0.55 -5.98 -3.12
CA ASP A 94 -0.58 -7.44 -3.23
C ASP A 94 -0.67 -8.08 -1.84
N MET A 95 -1.89 -8.28 -1.36
CA MET A 95 -2.14 -8.72 0.01
C MET A 95 -1.88 -10.22 0.23
N GLU A 96 -1.95 -11.03 -0.83
CA GLU A 96 -1.74 -12.48 -0.76
C GLU A 96 -0.26 -12.84 -0.60
N TYR A 97 0.61 -12.02 -1.18
CA TYR A 97 2.05 -12.25 -1.25
C TYR A 97 2.86 -11.05 -0.72
N PRO A 98 2.75 -10.72 0.58
CA PRO A 98 3.46 -9.59 1.15
C PRO A 98 4.98 -9.79 1.12
N ILE A 99 5.70 -8.79 0.60
CA ILE A 99 7.16 -8.69 0.74
C ILE A 99 7.48 -8.22 2.16
N GLY A 100 8.24 -9.02 2.90
CA GLY A 100 8.76 -8.63 4.21
C GLY A 100 9.80 -7.52 4.08
N PHE A 101 9.57 -6.41 4.77
CA PHE A 101 10.46 -5.26 4.77
C PHE A 101 10.56 -4.66 6.17
N ASN A 102 11.57 -5.09 6.92
CA ASN A 102 11.80 -4.63 8.28
C ASN A 102 12.81 -3.49 8.30
N VAL A 103 12.35 -2.26 8.54
CA VAL A 103 13.24 -1.10 8.63
C VAL A 103 14.21 -1.19 9.81
N LEU A 104 13.84 -1.89 10.89
CA LEU A 104 14.65 -2.06 12.10
C LEU A 104 15.74 -3.13 11.95
N GLU A 105 15.72 -3.92 10.87
CA GLU A 105 16.77 -4.91 10.59
C GLU A 105 18.02 -4.19 10.08
N VAL A 106 19.04 -4.06 10.94
CA VAL A 106 20.29 -3.37 10.61
C VAL A 106 21.47 -4.32 10.73
N SER A 107 22.22 -4.48 9.65
CA SER A 107 23.39 -5.37 9.58
C SER A 107 24.56 -4.88 10.42
N ASP A 108 24.87 -3.58 10.36
CA ASP A 108 25.96 -2.95 11.11
C ASP A 108 25.43 -2.04 12.23
N PRO A 109 25.73 -2.32 13.51
CA PRO A 109 25.30 -1.51 14.64
C PRO A 109 25.64 -0.01 14.54
N LYS A 110 26.65 0.38 13.75
CA LYS A 110 27.04 1.78 13.56
C LYS A 110 25.94 2.64 12.92
N TYR A 111 25.05 2.03 12.13
CA TYR A 111 23.98 2.75 11.43
C TYR A 111 22.68 2.83 12.23
N LYS A 112 22.61 2.28 13.45
CA LYS A 112 21.40 2.30 14.28
C LYS A 112 20.87 3.70 14.53
N HIS A 113 21.75 4.65 14.88
CA HIS A 113 21.35 6.03 15.12
C HIS A 113 20.81 6.72 13.86
N LEU A 114 21.39 6.39 12.69
CA LEU A 114 20.92 6.92 11.40
C LEU A 114 19.51 6.39 11.09
N VAL A 115 19.28 5.08 11.24
CA VAL A 115 17.95 4.46 11.05
C VAL A 115 16.92 5.08 12.00
N ALA A 116 17.29 5.29 13.27
CA ALA A 116 16.41 5.93 14.24
C ALA A 116 16.07 7.36 13.83
N SER A 117 17.08 8.18 13.52
CA SER A 117 16.90 9.57 13.07
C SER A 117 16.04 9.66 11.81
N ASP A 118 16.27 8.78 10.83
CA ASP A 118 15.54 8.75 9.57
C ASP A 118 14.08 8.39 9.79
N LEU A 119 13.83 7.33 10.57
CA LEU A 119 12.48 6.89 10.91
C LEU A 119 11.72 7.98 11.67
N MET A 120 12.39 8.67 12.60
CA MET A 120 11.82 9.83 13.29
C MET A 120 11.52 10.97 12.32
N GLY A 121 12.43 11.31 11.40
CA GLY A 121 12.20 12.33 10.38
C GLY A 121 11.01 12.01 9.47
N ILE A 122 10.82 10.75 9.11
CA ILE A 122 9.66 10.28 8.36
C ILE A 122 8.37 10.51 9.15
N PHE A 123 8.34 10.11 10.44
CA PHE A 123 7.18 10.31 11.31
C PHE A 123 6.84 11.79 11.51
N THR A 124 7.84 12.62 11.81
CA THR A 124 7.68 14.08 11.94
C THR A 124 7.08 14.68 10.69
N LYS A 125 7.56 14.28 9.50
CA LYS A 125 7.05 14.81 8.24
C LYS A 125 5.60 14.40 7.95
N ILE A 126 5.26 13.12 8.21
CA ILE A 126 3.91 12.61 7.97
C ILE A 126 2.89 13.25 8.91
N TRP A 127 3.29 13.59 10.14
CA TRP A 127 2.40 14.10 11.18
C TRP A 127 2.73 15.53 11.64
N ALA A 128 3.37 16.34 10.79
CA ALA A 128 3.90 17.66 11.12
C ALA A 128 2.95 18.55 11.95
N ASN A 129 1.65 18.54 11.62
CA ASN A 129 0.65 19.39 12.28
C ASN A 129 0.23 18.92 13.69
N VAL A 130 0.56 17.70 14.09
CA VAL A 130 0.12 17.07 15.36
C VAL A 130 1.32 16.51 16.13
N TRP A 131 2.54 16.83 15.69
CA TRP A 131 3.77 16.33 16.27
C TRP A 131 4.12 17.12 17.53
N SER A 132 4.54 16.44 18.60
CA SER A 132 4.93 17.09 19.85
C SER A 132 6.29 16.61 20.33
N ALA A 133 7.06 17.48 20.98
CA ALA A 133 8.38 17.15 21.51
C ALA A 133 8.35 15.94 22.46
N ARG A 134 7.27 15.79 23.24
CA ARG A 134 7.06 14.62 24.12
C ARG A 134 6.87 13.34 23.31
N MET A 135 6.01 13.38 22.30
CA MET A 135 5.75 12.24 21.43
C MET A 135 7.05 11.80 20.74
N GLU A 136 7.81 12.75 20.24
CA GLU A 136 9.11 12.52 19.61
C GLU A 136 10.10 11.86 20.56
N TYR A 137 10.26 12.40 21.77
CA TYR A 137 11.17 11.89 22.78
C TYR A 137 10.85 10.44 23.17
N ILE A 138 9.59 10.13 23.45
CA ILE A 138 9.18 8.76 23.84
C ILE A 138 9.34 7.80 22.65
N LEU A 139 8.91 8.19 21.44
CA LEU A 139 8.99 7.33 20.26
C LEU A 139 10.44 7.06 19.86
N HIS A 140 11.31 8.06 19.93
CA HIS A 140 12.74 7.90 19.66
C HIS A 140 13.38 6.86 20.59
N ASN A 141 13.07 6.91 21.89
CA ASN A 141 13.52 5.91 22.86
C ASN A 141 12.92 4.51 22.60
N CYS A 142 11.70 4.42 22.05
CA CYS A 142 11.13 3.15 21.60
C CYS A 142 11.93 2.57 20.43
N VAL A 143 12.17 3.38 19.39
CA VAL A 143 12.89 2.93 18.19
C VAL A 143 14.31 2.50 18.55
N LEU A 144 15.04 3.27 19.36
CA LEU A 144 16.39 2.91 19.82
C LEU A 144 16.41 1.61 20.62
N ALA A 145 15.47 1.44 21.56
CA ALA A 145 15.39 0.22 22.35
C ALA A 145 15.08 -1.01 21.47
N LEU A 146 14.20 -0.86 20.47
CA LEU A 146 13.86 -1.93 19.55
C LEU A 146 15.04 -2.27 18.61
N LEU A 147 15.80 -1.30 18.13
CA LEU A 147 17.00 -1.54 17.30
C LEU A 147 18.09 -2.34 18.03
N ASP A 148 18.10 -2.32 19.37
CA ASP A 148 18.99 -3.14 20.18
C ASP A 148 18.45 -4.56 20.44
N ALA A 149 17.14 -4.75 20.37
CA ALA A 149 16.53 -6.07 20.54
C ALA A 149 16.58 -6.90 19.23
N PRO A 150 16.97 -8.18 19.31
CA PRO A 150 16.94 -9.07 18.14
C PRO A 150 15.51 -9.34 17.69
N ASP A 151 15.33 -9.56 16.38
CA ASP A 151 14.04 -9.90 15.75
C ASP A 151 12.88 -8.93 16.10
N SER A 152 13.22 -7.67 16.36
CA SER A 152 12.25 -6.61 16.63
C SER A 152 11.67 -6.07 15.34
N THR A 153 10.43 -5.57 15.41
CA THR A 153 9.71 -4.97 14.29
C THR A 153 9.01 -3.71 14.73
N LEU A 154 8.43 -2.95 13.80
CA LEU A 154 7.65 -1.75 14.15
C LEU A 154 6.43 -2.07 15.02
N LEU A 155 5.93 -3.32 14.99
CA LEU A 155 4.89 -3.80 15.90
C LEU A 155 5.33 -3.75 17.37
N GLY A 156 6.65 -3.71 17.63
CA GLY A 156 7.24 -3.55 18.95
C GLY A 156 6.94 -2.21 19.62
N ILE A 157 6.66 -1.17 18.83
CA ILE A 157 6.46 0.20 19.35
C ILE A 157 5.24 0.29 20.28
N PRO A 158 4.01 -0.09 19.86
CA PRO A 158 2.87 -0.07 20.78
C PRO A 158 3.06 -1.05 21.94
N ARG A 159 3.74 -2.19 21.70
CA ARG A 159 3.91 -3.24 22.71
C ARG A 159 4.86 -2.83 23.84
N ILE A 160 6.02 -2.26 23.55
CA ILE A 160 6.99 -1.84 24.58
C ILE A 160 6.41 -0.78 25.53
N LEU A 161 5.47 0.03 25.05
CA LEU A 161 4.80 1.06 25.83
C LEU A 161 3.80 0.49 26.86
N VAL A 162 3.19 -0.67 26.59
CA VAL A 162 2.12 -1.24 27.43
C VAL A 162 2.58 -2.50 28.17
N ASP A 163 3.14 -3.46 27.45
CA ASP A 163 3.53 -4.78 27.96
C ASP A 163 4.84 -4.70 28.74
N LYS A 164 4.75 -4.90 30.06
CA LYS A 164 5.90 -4.85 30.98
C LYS A 164 6.87 -6.01 30.77
N ASP A 165 6.38 -7.20 30.43
CA ASP A 165 7.22 -8.38 30.27
C ASP A 165 8.00 -8.32 28.96
N TYR A 166 7.34 -7.89 27.88
CA TYR A 166 8.03 -7.57 26.62
C TYR A 166 9.04 -6.45 26.80
N ARG A 167 8.70 -5.38 27.54
CA ARG A 167 9.66 -4.31 27.86
C ARG A 167 10.88 -4.86 28.58
N ARG A 168 10.73 -5.68 29.62
CA ARG A 168 11.87 -6.30 30.31
C ARG A 168 12.74 -7.12 29.36
N LYS A 169 12.15 -7.90 28.44
CA LYS A 169 12.88 -8.66 27.40
C LYS A 169 13.67 -7.74 26.46
N VAL A 170 13.09 -6.63 26.02
CA VAL A 170 13.80 -5.64 25.17
C VAL A 170 14.95 -4.99 25.94
N LEU A 171 14.70 -4.52 27.16
CA LEU A 171 15.70 -3.83 28.00
C LEU A 171 16.90 -4.70 28.39
N ALA A 172 16.75 -6.02 28.39
CA ALA A 172 17.87 -6.95 28.58
C ALA A 172 18.93 -6.83 27.47
N ASN A 173 18.53 -6.39 26.26
CA ASN A 173 19.41 -6.24 25.09
C ASN A 173 19.91 -4.81 24.87
N VAL A 174 19.28 -3.81 25.51
CA VAL A 174 19.66 -2.40 25.36
C VAL A 174 21.03 -2.15 25.97
N LYS A 175 21.95 -1.66 25.13
CA LYS A 175 23.35 -1.40 25.52
C LYS A 175 23.58 0.04 25.96
N ASP A 176 22.82 0.97 25.39
CA ASP A 176 22.95 2.39 25.68
C ASP A 176 22.42 2.70 27.10
N PRO A 177 23.27 3.21 28.01
CA PRO A 177 22.86 3.53 29.38
C PRO A 177 21.83 4.67 29.43
N VAL A 178 21.81 5.59 28.46
CA VAL A 178 20.86 6.71 28.41
C VAL A 178 19.46 6.18 28.07
N VAL A 179 19.34 5.35 27.04
CA VAL A 179 18.07 4.72 26.66
C VAL A 179 17.58 3.82 27.80
N ARG A 180 18.47 3.04 28.43
CA ARG A 180 18.12 2.21 29.59
C ARG A 180 17.64 3.04 30.77
N SER A 181 18.30 4.17 31.05
CA SER A 181 17.92 5.09 32.13
C SER A 181 16.53 5.67 31.92
N PHE A 182 16.20 6.09 30.70
CA PHE A 182 14.84 6.54 30.36
C PHE A 182 13.80 5.48 30.73
N TRP A 183 14.00 4.23 30.33
CA TRP A 183 13.01 3.19 30.60
C TRP A 183 12.91 2.81 32.08
N VAL A 184 14.03 2.71 32.79
CA VAL A 184 14.07 2.22 34.19
C VAL A 184 13.74 3.32 35.20
N HIS A 185 14.22 4.55 34.98
CA HIS A 185 14.15 5.63 35.96
C HIS A 185 13.14 6.72 35.59
N GLU A 186 12.80 6.89 34.32
CA GLU A 186 11.84 7.91 33.90
C GLU A 186 10.46 7.29 33.63
N TYR A 187 10.38 6.38 32.66
CA TYR A 187 9.12 5.80 32.19
C TYR A 187 8.43 4.95 33.26
N GLU A 188 9.15 4.13 34.04
CA GLU A 188 8.54 3.36 35.13
C GLU A 188 8.03 4.22 36.28
N ASN A 189 8.61 5.41 36.48
CA ASN A 189 8.19 6.36 37.51
C ASN A 189 7.00 7.23 37.06
N TYR A 190 6.60 7.18 35.79
CA TYR A 190 5.37 7.82 35.35
C TYR A 190 4.17 7.19 36.05
N ASN A 191 3.34 8.03 36.67
CA ASN A 191 2.05 7.60 37.19
C ASN A 191 1.15 7.08 36.05
N GLU A 192 0.21 6.20 36.36
CA GLU A 192 -0.57 5.46 35.36
C GLU A 192 -1.38 6.37 34.42
N ARG A 193 -1.97 7.45 34.98
CA ARG A 193 -2.74 8.43 34.23
C ARG A 193 -1.86 9.20 33.23
N PHE A 194 -0.75 9.74 33.71
CA PHE A 194 0.22 10.47 32.90
C PHE A 194 0.84 9.57 31.83
N ARG A 195 1.17 8.32 32.16
CA ARG A 195 1.69 7.34 31.22
C ARG A 195 0.70 7.12 30.07
N SER A 196 -0.57 6.87 30.41
CA SER A 196 -1.64 6.64 29.41
C SER A 196 -1.85 7.87 28.51
N GLU A 197 -1.90 9.07 29.10
CA GLU A 197 -2.03 10.33 28.35
C GLU A 197 -0.81 10.61 27.45
N ALA A 198 0.41 10.25 27.90
CA ALA A 198 1.64 10.47 27.15
C ALA A 198 1.80 9.51 25.97
N ILE A 199 1.38 8.25 26.10
CA ILE A 199 1.55 7.24 25.03
C ILE A 199 0.39 7.18 24.04
N ALA A 200 -0.81 7.62 24.42
CA ALA A 200 -1.99 7.57 23.56
C ALA A 200 -1.79 8.23 22.18
N PRO A 201 -1.13 9.40 22.05
CA PRO A 201 -0.82 9.98 20.73
C PRO A 201 0.05 9.07 19.87
N ILE A 202 1.06 8.41 20.47
CA ILE A 202 1.96 7.48 19.76
C ILE A 202 1.17 6.26 19.28
N GLN A 203 0.37 5.66 20.16
CA GLN A 203 -0.44 4.49 19.82
C GLN A 203 -1.47 4.81 18.74
N ASN A 204 -2.13 5.97 18.80
CA ASN A 204 -3.10 6.37 17.78
C ASN A 204 -2.43 6.54 16.41
N LYS A 205 -1.23 7.12 16.37
CA LYS A 205 -0.53 7.44 15.14
C LYS A 205 0.15 6.21 14.53
N VAL A 206 0.99 5.54 15.31
CA VAL A 206 1.67 4.30 14.89
C VAL A 206 0.64 3.18 14.66
N GLY A 207 -0.38 3.09 15.51
CA GLY A 207 -1.48 2.13 15.37
C GLY A 207 -2.29 2.31 14.08
N GLN A 208 -2.55 3.53 13.62
CA GLN A 208 -3.21 3.76 12.32
C GLN A 208 -2.49 3.03 11.17
N PHE A 209 -1.16 2.99 11.20
CA PHE A 209 -0.36 2.26 10.21
C PHE A 209 -0.38 0.75 10.42
N LEU A 210 -0.15 0.32 11.66
CA LEU A 210 -0.01 -1.10 11.98
C LEU A 210 -1.35 -1.85 12.05
N ASN A 211 -2.48 -1.15 12.15
CA ASN A 211 -3.82 -1.75 12.10
C ASN A 211 -4.21 -2.16 10.67
N THR A 212 -3.53 -1.61 9.66
CA THR A 212 -3.80 -1.97 8.27
C THR A 212 -3.10 -3.29 7.95
N THR A 213 -3.87 -4.35 7.70
CA THR A 213 -3.36 -5.73 7.54
C THR A 213 -2.19 -5.83 6.56
N PHE A 214 -2.29 -5.25 5.36
CA PHE A 214 -1.22 -5.35 4.37
C PHE A 214 0.06 -4.61 4.79
N ILE A 215 -0.04 -3.47 5.48
CA ILE A 215 1.13 -2.77 6.05
C ILE A 215 1.75 -3.61 7.15
N ARG A 216 0.93 -4.11 8.08
CA ARG A 216 1.35 -4.98 9.18
C ARG A 216 2.10 -6.20 8.65
N ASN A 217 1.60 -6.82 7.59
CA ASN A 217 2.21 -8.01 6.99
C ASN A 217 3.53 -7.69 6.26
N ILE A 218 3.81 -6.43 5.90
CA ILE A 218 5.10 -6.01 5.31
C ILE A 218 6.11 -5.69 6.41
N VAL A 219 5.77 -4.79 7.34
CA VAL A 219 6.73 -4.27 8.35
C VAL A 219 6.78 -5.09 9.63
N GLY A 220 5.85 -6.01 9.82
CA GLY A 220 5.74 -6.88 10.98
C GLY A 220 6.51 -8.18 10.87
N GLN A 221 7.14 -8.46 9.73
CA GLN A 221 8.03 -9.60 9.56
C GLN A 221 9.36 -9.33 10.25
N LYS A 222 9.89 -10.31 11.00
CA LYS A 222 11.15 -10.19 11.74
C LYS A 222 12.35 -9.90 10.84
N LYS A 223 12.37 -10.53 9.66
CA LYS A 223 13.42 -10.40 8.65
C LYS A 223 12.82 -9.91 7.34
N SER A 224 13.60 -9.10 6.62
CA SER A 224 13.28 -8.66 5.28
C SER A 224 13.50 -9.82 4.32
N THR A 225 12.55 -9.98 3.40
CA THR A 225 12.62 -10.94 2.30
C THR A 225 13.49 -10.43 1.14
N ILE A 226 13.71 -9.12 1.09
CA ILE A 226 14.57 -8.45 0.13
C ILE A 226 15.88 -8.01 0.77
N ASN A 227 16.98 -8.18 0.05
CA ASN A 227 18.30 -7.72 0.44
C ASN A 227 18.73 -6.56 -0.47
N ILE A 228 18.63 -5.34 0.04
CA ILE A 228 18.91 -4.12 -0.74
C ILE A 228 20.40 -4.02 -1.15
N PRO A 229 21.40 -4.30 -0.28
CA PRO A 229 22.80 -4.39 -0.69
C PRO A 229 23.02 -5.31 -1.89
N ASP A 230 22.40 -6.49 -1.89
CA ASP A 230 22.47 -7.44 -3.00
C ASP A 230 21.82 -6.92 -4.27
N ILE A 231 20.64 -6.30 -4.17
CA ILE A 231 19.93 -5.68 -5.30
C ILE A 231 20.83 -4.64 -5.97
N MET A 232 21.47 -3.81 -5.15
CA MET A 232 22.34 -2.74 -5.60
C MET A 232 23.61 -3.30 -6.26
N ASN A 233 24.32 -4.23 -5.60
CA ASN A 233 25.62 -4.73 -6.07
C ASN A 233 25.52 -5.72 -7.23
N LYS A 234 24.43 -6.48 -7.32
CA LYS A 234 24.15 -7.40 -8.45
C LYS A 234 23.42 -6.71 -9.61
N ARG A 235 23.32 -5.37 -9.59
CA ARG A 235 22.67 -4.55 -10.63
C ARG A 235 21.23 -4.98 -10.94
N LYS A 236 20.45 -5.38 -9.94
CA LYS A 236 19.05 -5.82 -10.11
C LYS A 236 18.10 -4.65 -10.40
N ILE A 237 16.85 -4.97 -10.75
CA ILE A 237 15.79 -3.99 -11.04
C ILE A 237 14.79 -4.01 -9.89
N PHE A 238 14.70 -2.93 -9.14
CA PHE A 238 13.80 -2.79 -8.00
C PHE A 238 12.68 -1.80 -8.29
N LEU A 239 11.47 -2.32 -8.38
CA LEU A 239 10.28 -1.55 -8.76
C LEU A 239 9.37 -1.41 -7.56
N VAL A 240 9.23 -0.18 -7.07
CA VAL A 240 8.49 0.15 -5.85
C VAL A 240 7.22 0.89 -6.25
N ASN A 241 6.13 0.14 -6.35
CA ASN A 241 4.81 0.67 -6.64
C ASN A 241 4.06 0.92 -5.32
N VAL A 242 4.11 2.16 -4.85
CA VAL A 242 3.41 2.61 -3.63
C VAL A 242 2.21 3.49 -4.00
N SER A 243 1.36 3.01 -4.92
CA SER A 243 0.22 3.77 -5.45
C SER A 243 -0.71 4.30 -4.35
N LYS A 244 -0.71 5.62 -4.12
CA LYS A 244 -1.54 6.31 -3.12
C LYS A 244 -3.03 5.99 -3.27
N GLY A 245 -3.50 5.77 -4.50
CA GLY A 245 -4.89 5.42 -4.78
C GLY A 245 -5.30 4.03 -4.26
N ARG A 246 -4.35 3.10 -4.14
CA ARG A 246 -4.61 1.73 -3.65
C ARG A 246 -4.36 1.59 -2.15
N ILE A 247 -3.29 2.22 -1.65
CA ILE A 247 -2.81 1.98 -0.27
C ILE A 247 -3.05 3.15 0.69
N GLY A 248 -3.52 4.29 0.19
CA GLY A 248 -3.68 5.52 0.95
C GLY A 248 -2.41 6.36 0.97
N GLU A 249 -2.59 7.69 1.09
CA GLU A 249 -1.49 8.64 0.92
C GLU A 249 -0.42 8.54 2.01
N ASN A 250 -0.81 8.50 3.28
CA ASN A 250 0.14 8.43 4.39
C ASN A 250 0.94 7.11 4.37
N ASN A 251 0.29 6.00 4.03
CA ASN A 251 0.92 4.69 3.91
C ASN A 251 1.95 4.66 2.77
N SER A 252 1.60 5.25 1.63
CA SER A 252 2.49 5.39 0.48
C SER A 252 3.73 6.20 0.82
N ARG A 253 3.56 7.37 1.46
CA ARG A 253 4.70 8.20 1.91
C ARG A 253 5.59 7.44 2.90
N LEU A 254 4.99 6.76 3.88
CA LEU A 254 5.72 5.99 4.90
C LEU A 254 6.57 4.88 4.26
N LEU A 255 5.95 3.99 3.48
CA LEU A 255 6.64 2.86 2.87
C LEU A 255 7.70 3.31 1.86
N GLY A 256 7.37 4.28 0.99
CA GLY A 256 8.34 4.80 0.03
C GLY A 256 9.53 5.47 0.71
N ALA A 257 9.30 6.23 1.78
CA ALA A 257 10.39 6.84 2.54
C ALA A 257 11.26 5.79 3.25
N MET A 258 10.67 4.76 3.86
CA MET A 258 11.46 3.68 4.48
C MET A 258 12.28 2.89 3.45
N VAL A 259 11.72 2.65 2.26
CA VAL A 259 12.45 2.00 1.15
C VAL A 259 13.64 2.85 0.71
N ILE A 260 13.44 4.16 0.57
CA ILE A 260 14.52 5.11 0.25
C ILE A 260 15.58 5.13 1.35
N THR A 261 15.19 5.14 2.62
CA THR A 261 16.13 5.03 3.75
C THR A 261 16.93 3.72 3.70
N LYS A 262 16.33 2.59 3.34
CA LYS A 262 17.11 1.34 3.18
C LYS A 262 18.06 1.38 1.98
N LEU A 263 17.66 1.99 0.86
CA LEU A 263 18.54 2.22 -0.28
C LEU A 263 19.73 3.13 0.07
N GLN A 264 19.49 4.16 0.87
CA GLN A 264 20.54 5.02 1.43
C GLN A 264 21.55 4.21 2.24
N LEU A 265 21.07 3.45 3.23
CA LEU A 265 21.93 2.69 4.13
C LEU A 265 22.75 1.66 3.37
N ALA A 266 22.11 0.94 2.44
CA ALA A 266 22.78 0.00 1.56
C ALA A 266 23.85 0.68 0.67
N ALA A 267 23.60 1.91 0.21
CA ALA A 267 24.61 2.68 -0.51
C ALA A 267 25.81 3.03 0.39
N MET A 268 25.57 3.49 1.62
CA MET A 268 26.64 3.82 2.57
C MET A 268 27.48 2.60 2.96
N GLU A 269 26.88 1.41 3.05
CA GLU A 269 27.59 0.15 3.30
C GLU A 269 28.63 -0.18 2.20
N ARG A 270 28.44 0.33 0.99
CA ARG A 270 29.40 0.18 -0.12
C ARG A 270 30.72 0.90 0.12
N VAL A 271 30.86 1.70 1.20
CA VAL A 271 32.15 2.27 1.62
C VAL A 271 33.24 1.20 1.76
N ARG A 272 32.85 -0.04 2.05
CA ARG A 272 33.74 -1.21 2.18
C ARG A 272 34.26 -1.75 0.84
N ILE A 273 33.60 -1.44 -0.27
CA ILE A 273 34.00 -1.82 -1.63
C ILE A 273 34.88 -0.70 -2.18
N SER A 274 35.93 -1.00 -2.93
CA SER A 274 36.75 0.05 -3.55
C SER A 274 35.93 0.86 -4.57
N GLU A 275 36.20 2.17 -4.71
CA GLU A 275 35.36 3.03 -5.56
C GLU A 275 35.29 2.60 -7.04
N ASN A 276 36.34 1.95 -7.53
CA ASN A 276 36.42 1.47 -8.92
C ASN A 276 35.66 0.16 -9.15
N GLU A 277 35.43 -0.63 -8.10
CA GLU A 277 34.65 -1.87 -8.15
C GLU A 277 33.16 -1.63 -7.83
N ARG A 278 32.81 -0.42 -7.37
CA ARG A 278 31.43 -0.05 -7.08
C ARG A 278 30.65 0.10 -8.39
N GLU A 279 29.53 -0.61 -8.44
CA GLU A 279 28.61 -0.54 -9.56
C GLU A 279 27.65 0.64 -9.46
N ASP A 280 27.49 1.35 -10.59
CA ASP A 280 26.51 2.42 -10.75
C ASP A 280 25.09 1.86 -10.56
N PHE A 281 24.35 2.45 -9.62
CA PHE A 281 22.95 2.13 -9.33
C PHE A 281 22.09 3.39 -9.46
N TYR A 282 21.04 3.34 -10.28
CA TYR A 282 20.22 4.51 -10.60
C TYR A 282 18.90 4.47 -9.82
N LEU A 283 18.64 5.49 -9.01
CA LEU A 283 17.41 5.64 -8.25
C LEU A 283 16.56 6.74 -8.86
N TYR A 284 15.45 6.34 -9.46
CA TYR A 284 14.41 7.22 -10.00
C TYR A 284 13.33 7.42 -8.95
N VAL A 285 13.08 8.68 -8.61
CA VAL A 285 12.02 9.04 -7.67
C VAL A 285 11.10 10.04 -8.35
N ASP A 286 9.88 9.59 -8.68
CA ASP A 286 8.83 10.50 -9.10
C ASP A 286 8.14 11.10 -7.86
N GLU A 287 7.70 12.35 -7.97
CA GLU A 287 7.13 13.12 -6.87
C GLU A 287 7.98 13.04 -5.58
N PHE A 288 9.26 13.35 -5.72
CA PHE A 288 10.32 13.28 -4.71
C PHE A 288 9.98 13.94 -3.38
N GLN A 289 9.18 15.00 -3.39
CA GLN A 289 8.73 15.70 -2.18
C GLN A 289 7.99 14.78 -1.20
N ASN A 290 7.38 13.69 -1.66
CA ASN A 290 6.68 12.75 -0.78
C ASN A 290 7.63 12.01 0.15
N PHE A 291 8.90 11.91 -0.21
CA PHE A 291 9.89 11.07 0.46
C PHE A 291 11.12 11.85 0.97
N ALA A 292 11.23 13.13 0.63
CA ALA A 292 12.32 14.00 1.05
C ALA A 292 12.41 14.18 2.58
N THR A 293 13.45 13.65 3.22
CA THR A 293 13.80 13.91 4.63
C THR A 293 15.08 14.73 4.72
N ASP A 294 15.38 15.31 5.89
CA ASP A 294 16.65 16.00 6.15
C ASP A 294 17.86 15.10 5.87
N SER A 295 17.78 13.83 6.22
CA SER A 295 18.83 12.86 5.94
C SER A 295 19.04 12.61 4.45
N PHE A 296 17.98 12.71 3.64
CA PHE A 296 18.12 12.64 2.19
C PHE A 296 18.95 13.80 1.63
N ALA A 297 18.90 14.98 2.27
CA ALA A 297 19.76 16.11 1.90
C ALA A 297 21.26 15.77 2.08
N SER A 298 21.60 15.04 3.15
CA SER A 298 22.96 14.52 3.37
C SER A 298 23.35 13.50 2.28
N ILE A 299 22.43 12.63 1.86
CA ILE A 299 22.68 11.69 0.75
C ILE A 299 23.04 12.43 -0.53
N LEU A 300 22.27 13.45 -0.92
CA LEU A 300 22.54 14.21 -2.15
C LEU A 300 23.95 14.78 -2.19
N SER A 301 24.53 15.09 -1.03
CA SER A 301 25.89 15.61 -0.91
C SER A 301 26.97 14.53 -0.95
N GLU A 302 26.66 13.30 -0.53
CA GLU A 302 27.65 12.21 -0.37
C GLU A 302 27.50 11.05 -1.37
N ALA A 303 26.33 10.89 -2.00
CA ALA A 303 25.93 9.72 -2.79
C ALA A 303 26.84 9.42 -3.97
N ARG A 304 27.49 10.45 -4.53
CA ARG A 304 28.52 10.32 -5.57
C ARG A 304 29.57 9.27 -5.19
N LYS A 305 30.04 9.28 -3.92
CA LYS A 305 31.05 8.34 -3.42
C LYS A 305 30.53 6.91 -3.46
N TYR A 306 29.23 6.70 -3.25
CA TYR A 306 28.61 5.38 -3.15
C TYR A 306 28.09 4.82 -4.49
N ARG A 307 28.34 5.52 -5.61
CA ARG A 307 27.83 5.18 -6.95
C ARG A 307 26.30 5.02 -6.97
N LEU A 308 25.60 5.81 -6.14
CA LEU A 308 24.15 5.93 -6.14
C LEU A 308 23.77 7.20 -6.90
N ASN A 309 23.14 7.02 -8.06
CA ASN A 309 22.84 8.10 -8.99
C ASN A 309 21.35 8.46 -8.85
N LEU A 310 21.07 9.64 -8.29
CA LEU A 310 19.71 10.11 -8.05
C LEU A 310 19.14 10.82 -9.28
N ILE A 311 17.95 10.42 -9.72
CA ILE A 311 17.15 11.09 -10.74
C ILE A 311 15.81 11.45 -10.07
N ILE A 312 15.69 12.70 -9.63
CA ILE A 312 14.56 13.16 -8.82
C ILE A 312 13.67 14.10 -9.60
N ALA A 313 12.35 13.92 -9.45
CA ALA A 313 11.35 14.77 -10.07
C ALA A 313 10.32 15.28 -9.07
N HIS A 314 9.89 16.54 -9.21
CA HIS A 314 8.74 17.09 -8.48
C HIS A 314 8.09 18.25 -9.25
N GLN A 315 7.00 18.80 -8.71
CA GLN A 315 6.16 19.74 -9.45
C GLN A 315 6.59 21.20 -9.28
N TYR A 316 6.85 21.63 -8.04
CA TYR A 316 7.25 23.00 -7.70
C TYR A 316 8.19 23.01 -6.48
N ILE A 317 9.02 24.05 -6.36
CA ILE A 317 10.11 24.14 -5.38
C ILE A 317 9.58 24.23 -3.94
N GLY A 318 8.44 24.90 -3.77
CA GLY A 318 7.79 25.04 -2.46
C GLY A 318 7.46 23.71 -1.78
N GLN A 319 7.40 22.59 -2.51
CA GLN A 319 7.19 21.26 -1.90
C GLN A 319 8.41 20.71 -1.15
N LEU A 320 9.59 21.26 -1.41
CA LEU A 320 10.85 20.86 -0.76
C LEU A 320 11.14 21.68 0.49
N VAL A 321 10.31 22.68 0.78
CA VAL A 321 10.47 23.59 1.91
C VAL A 321 9.37 23.29 2.93
N THR A 322 9.75 23.25 4.20
CA THR A 322 8.80 23.30 5.32
C THR A 322 8.88 24.68 5.96
N GLU A 323 7.89 25.06 6.78
CA GLU A 323 7.82 26.41 7.39
C GLU A 323 9.11 26.86 8.09
N GLN A 324 9.95 25.91 8.52
CA GLN A 324 11.19 26.18 9.27
C GLN A 324 12.45 25.59 8.63
N ASP A 325 12.35 24.89 7.49
CA ASP A 325 13.49 24.17 6.92
C ASP A 325 13.55 24.22 5.38
N THR A 326 14.71 24.66 4.85
CA THR A 326 15.06 24.71 3.43
C THR A 326 16.18 23.74 3.04
N LYS A 327 16.73 22.95 3.97
CA LYS A 327 17.92 22.10 3.76
C LYS A 327 17.79 21.18 2.55
N VAL A 328 16.63 20.56 2.35
CA VAL A 328 16.42 19.66 1.20
C VAL A 328 16.54 20.43 -0.11
N ARG A 329 15.85 21.57 -0.24
CA ARG A 329 15.95 22.45 -1.41
C ARG A 329 17.41 22.83 -1.65
N ASP A 330 18.08 23.32 -0.61
CA ASP A 330 19.45 23.83 -0.73
C ASP A 330 20.44 22.72 -1.09
N ALA A 331 20.25 21.50 -0.56
CA ALA A 331 21.05 20.34 -0.93
C ALA A 331 20.80 19.85 -2.36
N VAL A 332 19.57 19.95 -2.85
CA VAL A 332 19.25 19.59 -4.24
C VAL A 332 19.97 20.55 -5.20
N PHE A 333 19.79 21.87 -5.05
CA PHE A 333 20.41 22.84 -5.95
C PHE A 333 21.92 22.97 -5.76
N GLY A 334 22.44 22.67 -4.57
CA GLY A 334 23.87 22.70 -4.29
C GLY A 334 24.67 21.50 -4.83
N ASN A 335 24.03 20.34 -5.03
CA ASN A 335 24.73 19.09 -5.38
C ASN A 335 24.36 18.50 -6.74
N VAL A 336 23.24 18.91 -7.34
CA VAL A 336 22.83 18.37 -8.64
C VAL A 336 23.64 19.01 -9.77
N GLY A 337 24.28 18.19 -10.59
CA GLY A 337 25.06 18.60 -11.75
C GLY A 337 24.24 18.86 -13.01
N THR A 338 23.10 18.18 -13.19
CA THR A 338 22.21 18.39 -14.36
C THR A 338 20.81 18.81 -13.94
N LEU A 339 20.41 20.01 -14.38
CA LEU A 339 19.08 20.57 -14.15
C LEU A 339 18.25 20.49 -15.43
N LEU A 340 17.03 19.95 -15.35
CA LEU A 340 16.05 19.94 -16.43
C LEU A 340 14.75 20.60 -15.97
N ILE A 341 14.33 21.64 -16.68
CA ILE A 341 13.14 22.43 -16.38
C ILE A 341 12.13 22.24 -17.50
N PHE A 342 10.98 21.70 -17.15
CA PHE A 342 9.76 21.84 -17.94
C PHE A 342 9.01 23.11 -17.51
N ARG A 343 7.86 23.38 -18.13
CA ARG A 343 7.00 24.51 -17.73
C ARG A 343 6.72 24.55 -16.22
N VAL A 344 7.03 25.68 -15.59
CA VAL A 344 6.88 25.93 -14.14
C VAL A 344 5.88 27.07 -13.83
N GLY A 345 5.65 27.35 -12.55
CA GLY A 345 4.91 28.54 -12.10
C GLY A 345 5.79 29.78 -12.03
N ALA A 346 5.18 30.97 -11.90
CA ALA A 346 5.92 32.24 -11.84
C ALA A 346 6.87 32.31 -10.62
N ALA A 347 6.41 31.88 -9.44
CA ALA A 347 7.24 31.87 -8.24
C ALA A 347 8.46 30.94 -8.36
N ASP A 348 8.29 29.75 -8.96
CA ASP A 348 9.42 28.85 -9.23
C ASP A 348 10.34 29.44 -10.31
N ALA A 349 9.79 30.08 -11.34
CA ALA A 349 10.55 30.70 -12.42
C ALA A 349 11.45 31.83 -11.92
N GLU A 350 10.98 32.66 -10.99
CA GLU A 350 11.79 33.72 -10.35
C GLU A 350 13.01 33.16 -9.60
N PHE A 351 12.85 31.99 -8.96
CA PHE A 351 13.97 31.29 -8.33
C PHE A 351 14.92 30.70 -9.37
N LEU A 352 14.38 30.04 -10.40
CA LEU A 352 15.14 29.28 -11.40
C LEU A 352 15.86 30.18 -12.42
N GLU A 353 15.36 31.38 -12.72
CA GLU A 353 15.98 32.31 -13.66
C GLU A 353 17.46 32.58 -13.32
N LYS A 354 17.79 32.64 -12.02
CA LYS A 354 19.16 32.85 -11.54
C LYS A 354 20.14 31.76 -11.99
N GLU A 355 19.66 30.53 -12.21
CA GLU A 355 20.46 29.41 -12.70
C GLU A 355 20.63 29.41 -14.23
N PHE A 356 19.75 30.12 -14.94
CA PHE A 356 19.60 30.10 -16.40
C PHE A 356 19.93 31.44 -17.07
N THR A 357 20.30 32.45 -16.28
CA THR A 357 20.76 33.76 -16.75
C THR A 357 22.13 33.63 -17.45
N PRO A 358 22.37 34.35 -18.57
CA PRO A 358 21.48 35.31 -19.25
C PRO A 358 20.61 34.71 -20.36
N GLU A 359 20.63 33.40 -20.59
CA GLU A 359 20.01 32.79 -21.77
C GLU A 359 18.47 32.75 -21.74
N PHE A 360 17.85 32.66 -20.57
CA PHE A 360 16.39 32.54 -20.44
C PHE A 360 15.82 33.49 -19.38
N THR A 361 14.62 34.02 -19.62
CA THR A 361 13.88 34.86 -18.67
C THR A 361 12.77 34.09 -17.95
N ILE A 362 12.18 34.69 -16.92
CA ILE A 362 10.98 34.16 -16.25
C ILE A 362 9.85 33.83 -17.25
N GLU A 363 9.59 34.70 -18.22
CA GLU A 363 8.52 34.48 -19.21
C GLU A 363 8.76 33.23 -20.05
N ASP A 364 10.01 32.92 -20.39
CA ASP A 364 10.37 31.73 -21.14
C ASP A 364 10.04 30.47 -20.34
N LEU A 365 10.41 30.43 -19.05
CA LEU A 365 10.18 29.29 -18.16
C LEU A 365 8.68 29.01 -17.95
N VAL A 366 7.86 30.06 -17.87
CA VAL A 366 6.42 29.97 -17.63
C VAL A 366 5.65 29.57 -18.90
N ASN A 367 6.10 30.02 -20.08
CA ASN A 367 5.43 29.79 -21.35
C ASN A 367 5.92 28.55 -22.13
N LEU A 368 6.88 27.81 -21.56
CA LEU A 368 7.47 26.63 -22.20
C LEU A 368 6.40 25.60 -22.63
N PRO A 369 6.38 25.16 -23.91
CA PRO A 369 5.42 24.15 -24.37
C PRO A 369 5.63 22.78 -23.70
N ASN A 370 4.59 21.95 -23.74
CA ASN A 370 4.71 20.57 -23.28
C ASN A 370 5.79 19.82 -24.08
N ARG A 371 6.56 18.96 -23.40
CA ARG A 371 7.68 18.16 -23.93
C ARG A 371 8.90 18.96 -24.39
N GLU A 372 8.88 20.28 -24.27
CA GLU A 372 10.07 21.13 -24.37
C GLU A 372 10.68 21.31 -22.98
N ILE A 373 12.00 21.45 -22.93
CA ILE A 373 12.79 21.62 -21.73
C ILE A 373 13.84 22.72 -21.93
N TYR A 374 14.14 23.42 -20.85
CA TYR A 374 15.40 24.14 -20.68
C TYR A 374 16.29 23.34 -19.74
N LEU A 375 17.57 23.26 -20.04
CA LEU A 375 18.48 22.45 -19.26
C LEU A 375 19.87 23.06 -19.13
N LYS A 376 20.52 22.71 -18.03
CA LYS A 376 21.94 22.94 -17.76
C LYS A 376 22.57 21.55 -17.65
N LEU A 377 23.20 21.12 -18.74
CA LEU A 377 23.73 19.77 -18.88
C LEU A 377 25.16 19.69 -18.32
N MET A 378 25.44 18.64 -17.56
CA MET A 378 26.79 18.29 -17.16
C MET A 378 27.50 17.51 -18.28
N VAL A 379 28.67 17.99 -18.72
CA VAL A 379 29.48 17.35 -19.77
C VAL A 379 30.93 17.32 -19.32
N ASP A 380 31.47 16.12 -19.05
CA ASP A 380 32.84 15.92 -18.54
C ASP A 380 33.11 16.70 -17.25
N GLY A 381 32.10 16.77 -16.36
CA GLY A 381 32.18 17.52 -15.12
C GLY A 381 32.14 19.06 -15.27
N VAL A 382 31.92 19.59 -16.48
CA VAL A 382 31.74 21.03 -16.73
C VAL A 382 30.29 21.35 -17.12
N THR A 383 29.68 22.32 -16.43
CA THR A 383 28.29 22.70 -16.68
C THR A 383 28.23 23.50 -17.97
N CYS A 384 27.48 23.02 -18.95
CA CYS A 384 27.26 23.76 -20.18
C CYS A 384 26.43 25.02 -19.93
N ARG A 385 26.54 25.98 -20.87
CA ARG A 385 25.60 27.09 -20.94
C ARG A 385 24.18 26.54 -21.09
N PRO A 386 23.18 27.13 -20.43
CA PRO A 386 21.79 26.73 -20.59
C PRO A 386 21.35 26.73 -22.05
N PHE A 387 20.56 25.74 -22.45
CA PHE A 387 20.01 25.66 -23.80
C PHE A 387 18.64 24.99 -23.80
N SER A 388 17.95 25.06 -24.94
CA SER A 388 16.62 24.51 -25.14
C SER A 388 16.66 23.18 -25.90
N ALA A 389 15.75 22.28 -25.57
CA ALA A 389 15.62 21.00 -26.23
C ALA A 389 14.19 20.45 -26.16
N SER A 390 13.88 19.54 -27.08
CA SER A 390 12.65 18.74 -27.03
C SER A 390 12.97 17.35 -26.48
N THR A 391 12.21 16.91 -25.48
CA THR A 391 12.33 15.53 -24.95
C THR A 391 11.96 14.49 -26.00
N LEU A 392 12.58 13.31 -25.90
CA LEU A 392 12.26 12.20 -26.80
C LEU A 392 10.85 11.67 -26.49
N PRO A 393 10.09 11.21 -27.52
CA PRO A 393 8.83 10.53 -27.31
C PRO A 393 9.03 9.23 -26.50
N PRO A 394 7.96 8.64 -25.93
CA PRO A 394 8.06 7.35 -25.24
C PRO A 394 8.76 6.32 -26.13
N ILE A 395 9.80 5.67 -25.61
CA ILE A 395 10.45 4.57 -26.31
C ILE A 395 9.45 3.42 -26.41
N GLN A 396 9.11 3.02 -27.63
CA GLN A 396 8.26 1.86 -27.87
C GLN A 396 9.14 0.63 -28.07
N ILE A 397 9.35 -0.12 -27.00
CA ILE A 397 9.91 -1.47 -27.09
C ILE A 397 8.75 -2.42 -27.38
N LYS A 398 8.97 -3.41 -28.25
CA LYS A 398 7.97 -4.47 -28.48
C LYS A 398 7.74 -5.20 -27.16
N SER A 399 6.62 -4.89 -26.51
CA SER A 399 6.18 -5.60 -25.32
C SER A 399 5.98 -7.07 -25.67
N ILE A 400 6.47 -7.93 -24.79
CA ILE A 400 6.25 -9.37 -24.90
C ILE A 400 4.91 -9.64 -24.21
N PRO A 401 3.99 -10.38 -24.84
CA PRO A 401 2.76 -10.80 -24.18
C PRO A 401 3.08 -11.45 -22.83
N ASP A 402 2.32 -11.09 -21.81
CA ASP A 402 2.40 -11.62 -20.45
C ASP A 402 3.74 -11.37 -19.71
N CYS A 403 4.58 -10.44 -20.20
CA CYS A 403 5.86 -10.12 -19.56
C CYS A 403 5.68 -9.67 -18.11
N ALA A 404 4.78 -8.70 -17.88
CA ALA A 404 4.50 -8.17 -16.57
C ALA A 404 3.99 -9.25 -15.60
N GLU A 405 3.08 -10.12 -16.05
CA GLU A 405 2.55 -11.21 -15.23
C GLU A 405 3.65 -12.22 -14.84
N ARG A 406 4.50 -12.61 -15.80
CA ARG A 406 5.65 -13.48 -15.53
C ARG A 406 6.61 -12.88 -14.52
N ILE A 407 6.90 -11.58 -14.66
CA ILE A 407 7.75 -10.84 -13.72
C ILE A 407 7.13 -10.84 -12.32
N MET A 408 5.82 -10.56 -12.21
CA MET A 408 5.10 -10.55 -10.94
C MET A 408 5.13 -11.92 -10.27
N LEU A 409 4.81 -13.00 -11.01
CA LEU A 409 4.83 -14.37 -10.50
C LEU A 409 6.23 -14.79 -10.03
N ASN A 410 7.27 -14.44 -10.79
CA ASN A 410 8.64 -14.76 -10.42
C ASN A 410 9.11 -13.97 -9.19
N SER A 411 8.77 -12.68 -9.13
CA SER A 411 9.05 -11.83 -7.97
C SER A 411 8.35 -12.36 -6.72
N ARG A 412 7.09 -12.78 -6.82
CA ARG A 412 6.35 -13.43 -5.72
C ARG A 412 7.09 -14.68 -5.24
N ARG A 413 7.43 -15.59 -6.15
CA ARG A 413 8.11 -16.85 -5.82
C ARG A 413 9.44 -16.64 -5.08
N LEU A 414 10.19 -15.59 -5.43
CA LEU A 414 11.55 -15.36 -4.91
C LEU A 414 11.61 -14.46 -3.67
N TYR A 415 10.72 -13.47 -3.56
CA TYR A 415 10.85 -12.38 -2.60
C TYR A 415 9.62 -12.14 -1.74
N SER A 416 8.58 -12.95 -1.86
CA SER A 416 7.38 -12.82 -1.04
C SER A 416 7.14 -14.07 -0.19
N ARG A 417 6.21 -13.95 0.76
CA ARG A 417 5.74 -15.06 1.59
C ARG A 417 4.23 -15.15 1.49
N ASP A 418 3.67 -16.32 1.80
CA ASP A 418 2.23 -16.50 1.88
C ASP A 418 1.65 -15.66 3.03
N MET A 419 0.56 -14.94 2.77
CA MET A 419 -0.13 -14.13 3.76
C MET A 419 -0.42 -14.90 5.05
N LYS A 420 -0.90 -16.15 4.96
CA LYS A 420 -1.33 -16.93 6.14
C LYS A 420 -0.16 -17.23 7.06
N GLU A 421 0.98 -17.63 6.48
CA GLU A 421 2.20 -17.89 7.26
C GLU A 421 2.67 -16.63 7.99
N VAL A 422 2.62 -15.48 7.30
CA VAL A 422 3.01 -14.19 7.87
C VAL A 422 2.06 -13.79 9.00
N GLU A 423 0.75 -13.94 8.81
CA GLU A 423 -0.23 -13.60 9.84
C GLU A 423 -0.13 -14.50 11.06
N GLU A 424 0.09 -15.80 10.89
CA GLU A 424 0.35 -16.72 11.99
C GLU A 424 1.61 -16.35 12.78
N GLU A 425 2.69 -15.99 12.09
CA GLU A 425 3.91 -15.50 12.74
C GLU A 425 3.69 -14.20 13.49
N ILE A 426 2.94 -13.26 12.91
CA ILE A 426 2.62 -11.97 13.54
C ILE A 426 1.69 -12.18 14.75
N HIS A 427 0.76 -13.13 14.68
CA HIS A 427 -0.11 -13.48 15.81
C HIS A 427 0.72 -14.07 16.96
N LYS A 428 1.58 -15.05 16.66
CA LYS A 428 2.54 -15.63 17.62
C LYS A 428 3.48 -14.57 18.19
N TRP A 429 3.99 -13.67 17.34
CA TRP A 429 4.89 -12.60 17.75
C TRP A 429 4.19 -11.59 18.63
N SER A 430 2.98 -11.14 18.27
CA SER A 430 2.19 -10.17 19.03
C SER A 430 1.85 -10.72 20.41
N GLY A 431 1.87 -12.05 20.56
CA GLY A 431 1.85 -12.77 21.83
C GLY A 431 0.54 -12.52 22.54
N GLY A 432 -0.46 -13.38 22.27
CA GLY A 432 -1.66 -13.58 23.08
C GLY A 432 -2.00 -12.44 24.04
N ILE A 433 -2.43 -11.29 23.53
CA ILE A 433 -3.02 -10.20 24.33
C ILE A 433 -4.46 -10.62 24.76
N GLY A 434 -4.64 -11.91 25.06
CA GLY A 434 -5.91 -12.59 25.32
C GLY A 434 -5.74 -14.02 25.85
N ASP A 435 -4.72 -14.77 25.42
CA ASP A 435 -4.72 -16.24 25.64
C ASP A 435 -3.92 -16.74 26.85
N GLU A 436 -3.16 -15.90 27.54
CA GLU A 436 -2.51 -16.32 28.81
C GLU A 436 -3.47 -16.31 30.02
N ASN A 437 -4.74 -15.97 29.81
CA ASN A 437 -5.86 -16.33 30.69
C ASN A 437 -6.77 -17.45 30.11
N GLU A 438 -6.43 -18.03 28.96
CA GLU A 438 -7.15 -19.19 28.37
C GLU A 438 -6.31 -20.49 28.36
N GLU A 439 -5.01 -20.45 28.69
CA GLU A 439 -4.25 -21.67 29.00
C GLU A 439 -4.52 -22.25 30.42
N SER A 440 -5.68 -21.92 30.99
CA SER A 440 -6.30 -22.74 32.04
C SER A 440 -7.81 -22.88 31.90
N LYS A 441 -8.28 -23.25 30.70
CA LYS A 441 -9.37 -24.23 30.44
C LYS A 441 -9.89 -24.03 29.01
N ASP A 442 -9.31 -24.75 28.07
CA ASP A 442 -10.06 -25.24 26.91
C ASP A 442 -9.51 -26.62 26.51
N LYS A 443 -9.85 -27.59 27.36
CA LYS A 443 -10.25 -28.89 26.81
C LYS A 443 -11.57 -28.63 26.10
N GLU A 444 -11.64 -29.00 24.83
CA GLU A 444 -12.89 -29.09 24.08
C GLU A 444 -13.94 -29.88 24.88
N ASP A 445 -14.78 -29.17 25.61
CA ASP A 445 -16.11 -29.59 26.01
C ASP A 445 -17.02 -28.40 25.72
N GLY A 446 -17.23 -28.14 24.42
CA GLY A 446 -18.43 -27.46 23.98
C GLY A 446 -19.61 -28.35 24.39
N GLU A 447 -20.13 -28.16 25.62
CA GLU A 447 -21.38 -28.76 26.07
C GLU A 447 -22.49 -28.30 25.12
N LYS A 448 -22.73 -29.08 24.06
CA LYS A 448 -23.88 -28.90 23.18
C LYS A 448 -25.12 -28.89 24.08
N GLN A 449 -25.76 -27.73 24.23
CA GLN A 449 -27.00 -27.63 24.97
C GLN A 449 -28.14 -28.16 24.09
N TYR A 450 -28.75 -29.25 24.52
CA TYR A 450 -29.87 -29.87 23.83
C TYR A 450 -31.19 -29.35 24.39
N ILE A 451 -32.14 -29.03 23.51
CA ILE A 451 -33.49 -28.61 23.90
C ILE A 451 -34.35 -29.85 24.09
N ALA A 452 -34.88 -30.04 25.29
CA ALA A 452 -35.78 -31.13 25.65
C ALA A 452 -37.02 -30.62 26.38
N LYS A 453 -38.14 -31.33 26.24
CA LYS A 453 -39.34 -31.06 27.05
C LYS A 453 -39.19 -31.72 28.42
N CYS A 454 -39.42 -30.94 29.48
CA CYS A 454 -39.41 -31.44 30.85
C CYS A 454 -40.51 -32.50 31.04
N ALA A 455 -40.14 -33.67 31.55
CA ALA A 455 -41.03 -34.81 31.78
C ALA A 455 -42.10 -34.54 32.86
N HIS A 456 -41.90 -33.52 33.70
CA HIS A 456 -42.85 -33.18 34.77
C HIS A 456 -43.78 -32.02 34.40
N CYS A 457 -43.23 -30.90 33.89
CA CYS A 457 -44.02 -29.68 33.64
C CYS A 457 -44.25 -29.38 32.15
N GLY A 458 -43.70 -30.19 31.23
CA GLY A 458 -43.87 -30.04 29.78
C GLY A 458 -43.13 -28.86 29.12
N LYS A 459 -42.53 -27.96 29.91
CA LYS A 459 -41.81 -26.78 29.41
C LYS A 459 -40.48 -27.17 28.74
N GLN A 460 -40.06 -26.42 27.71
CA GLN A 460 -38.75 -26.59 27.08
C GLN A 460 -37.63 -26.22 28.05
N ALA A 461 -36.62 -27.08 28.15
CA ALA A 461 -35.46 -26.94 29.00
C ALA A 461 -34.19 -27.20 28.19
N LYS A 462 -33.14 -26.42 28.47
CA LYS A 462 -31.81 -26.62 27.90
C LYS A 462 -31.01 -27.50 28.85
N VAL A 463 -30.51 -28.63 28.36
CA VAL A 463 -29.72 -29.60 29.14
C VAL A 463 -28.36 -29.84 28.49
N PRO A 464 -27.29 -30.04 29.27
CA PRO A 464 -25.92 -30.18 28.76
C PRO A 464 -25.62 -31.56 28.16
N TYR A 465 -26.57 -32.51 28.21
CA TYR A 465 -26.45 -33.86 27.67
C TYR A 465 -27.51 -34.13 26.61
N LYS A 466 -27.20 -34.97 25.60
CA LYS A 466 -28.16 -35.37 24.57
C LYS A 466 -29.25 -36.24 25.22
N PRO A 467 -30.55 -35.89 25.11
CA PRO A 467 -31.62 -36.71 25.66
C PRO A 467 -31.70 -38.07 24.97
N ASP A 468 -31.35 -39.15 25.68
CA ASP A 468 -31.34 -40.52 25.12
C ASP A 468 -32.74 -41.15 24.96
N GLY A 469 -33.82 -40.41 25.23
CA GLY A 469 -35.21 -40.89 25.16
C GLY A 469 -35.63 -41.95 26.20
N ARG A 470 -34.68 -42.48 26.99
CA ARG A 470 -34.90 -43.53 28.00
C ARG A 470 -35.08 -42.98 29.42
N ARG A 471 -34.38 -41.88 29.74
CA ARG A 471 -34.39 -41.23 31.06
C ARG A 471 -35.25 -39.95 31.02
N PRO A 472 -36.08 -39.70 32.04
CA PRO A 472 -36.88 -38.47 32.09
C PRO A 472 -35.97 -37.25 32.27
N VAL A 473 -36.15 -36.25 31.41
CA VAL A 473 -35.42 -34.98 31.47
C VAL A 473 -36.23 -33.97 32.29
N TYR A 474 -35.60 -33.23 33.20
CA TYR A 474 -36.25 -32.22 34.04
C TYR A 474 -35.68 -30.83 33.78
N CYS A 475 -36.51 -29.79 33.86
CA CYS A 475 -36.03 -28.41 33.88
C CYS A 475 -35.40 -28.08 35.25
N THR A 476 -34.61 -27.01 35.33
CA THR A 476 -33.82 -26.64 36.52
C THR A 476 -34.66 -26.49 37.78
N SER A 477 -35.90 -26.00 37.67
CA SER A 477 -36.82 -25.87 38.81
C SER A 477 -37.46 -27.19 39.24
N CYS A 478 -37.84 -28.06 38.28
CA CYS A 478 -38.38 -29.38 38.60
C CYS A 478 -37.30 -30.34 39.11
N PHE A 479 -36.07 -30.23 38.59
CA PHE A 479 -34.93 -31.03 39.05
C PHE A 479 -34.59 -30.75 40.52
N LYS A 480 -34.60 -29.48 40.94
CA LYS A 480 -34.38 -29.10 42.34
C LYS A 480 -35.42 -29.70 43.28
N LYS A 481 -36.70 -29.75 42.86
CA LYS A 481 -37.80 -30.33 43.66
C LYS A 481 -37.77 -31.85 43.73
N VAL A 482 -37.32 -32.52 42.66
CA VAL A 482 -37.08 -33.97 42.68
C VAL A 482 -35.89 -34.30 43.59
N ASN A 483 -34.83 -33.48 43.56
CA ASN A 483 -33.64 -33.69 44.38
C ASN A 483 -33.86 -33.37 45.87
N SER A 484 -34.76 -32.43 46.19
CA SER A 484 -35.17 -32.14 47.57
C SER A 484 -36.22 -33.11 48.13
N GLY A 485 -36.65 -34.11 47.36
CA GLY A 485 -37.62 -35.13 47.78
C GLY A 485 -39.08 -34.67 47.80
N GLU A 486 -39.37 -33.43 47.39
CA GLU A 486 -40.73 -32.89 47.30
C GLU A 486 -41.53 -33.46 46.11
N LEU A 487 -40.87 -34.18 45.19
CA LEU A 487 -41.44 -34.66 43.94
C LEU A 487 -40.93 -36.06 43.58
N SER A 488 -41.86 -37.00 43.33
CA SER A 488 -41.51 -38.38 42.97
C SER A 488 -40.91 -38.47 41.56
N SER A 489 -39.80 -39.19 41.43
CA SER A 489 -39.13 -39.42 40.14
C SER A 489 -39.93 -40.40 39.28
N ILE A 490 -39.99 -40.14 37.98
CA ILE A 490 -40.67 -41.02 37.02
C ILE A 490 -39.70 -42.17 36.69
N PRO A 491 -40.08 -43.45 36.80
CA PRO A 491 -39.20 -44.55 36.49
C PRO A 491 -38.86 -44.57 34.98
N ALA A 492 -37.59 -44.80 34.65
CA ALA A 492 -37.10 -44.88 33.27
C ALA A 492 -37.74 -46.08 32.53
N ARG A 493 -38.12 -45.88 31.26
CA ARG A 493 -38.65 -46.97 30.40
C ARG A 493 -37.54 -47.98 30.11
N LYS A 494 -37.75 -49.25 30.49
CA LYS A 494 -36.88 -50.38 30.10
C LYS A 494 -37.18 -50.72 28.63
N PHE A 495 -36.19 -50.57 27.76
CA PHE A 495 -36.25 -51.08 26.38
C PHE A 495 -35.51 -52.44 26.30
N PRO A 496 -35.98 -53.38 25.45
CA PRO A 496 -35.38 -54.71 25.27
C PRO A 496 -33.93 -54.62 24.79
N LYS A 497 -33.14 -55.67 25.06
CA LYS A 497 -31.69 -55.69 24.80
C LYS A 497 -31.43 -55.99 23.31
N LYS A 498 -30.26 -55.57 22.82
CA LYS A 498 -29.81 -55.74 21.42
C LYS A 498 -29.83 -57.21 20.92
N SER A 499 -29.81 -58.19 21.82
CA SER A 499 -29.96 -59.62 21.51
C SER A 499 -31.34 -59.97 20.95
N ASP A 500 -32.36 -59.18 21.30
CA ASP A 500 -33.76 -59.47 20.94
C ASP A 500 -34.06 -59.00 19.50
N TYR A 501 -33.22 -58.13 18.93
CA TYR A 501 -33.37 -57.62 17.56
C TYR A 501 -33.00 -58.64 16.47
N GLN A 502 -32.16 -59.64 16.77
CA GLN A 502 -31.80 -60.67 15.79
C GLN A 502 -32.95 -61.62 15.47
N GLN A 503 -33.93 -61.77 16.38
CA GLN A 503 -35.09 -62.64 16.15
C GLN A 503 -36.20 -62.01 15.30
N TYR A 504 -36.22 -60.67 15.15
CA TYR A 504 -37.27 -59.96 14.41
C TYR A 504 -36.79 -59.22 13.15
N GLY A 505 -35.48 -59.06 12.95
CA GLY A 505 -34.92 -58.38 11.76
C GLY A 505 -35.25 -59.08 10.44
N ALA A 506 -35.28 -60.41 10.42
CA ALA A 506 -35.58 -61.18 9.20
C ALA A 506 -37.05 -61.07 8.75
N SER A 507 -37.98 -60.81 9.68
CA SER A 507 -39.42 -60.70 9.41
C SER A 507 -39.84 -59.33 8.87
N LEU A 508 -39.03 -58.29 9.09
CA LEU A 508 -39.38 -56.90 8.75
C LEU A 508 -38.69 -56.42 7.47
N GLY A 509 -37.52 -56.98 7.12
CA GLY A 509 -36.90 -56.76 5.80
C GLY A 509 -37.72 -57.33 4.64
N ALA A 510 -38.49 -58.40 4.87
CA ALA A 510 -39.39 -58.98 3.87
C ALA A 510 -40.64 -58.11 3.57
N LEU A 511 -40.90 -57.08 4.38
CA LEU A 511 -42.00 -56.12 4.20
C LEU A 511 -41.55 -54.77 3.62
N GLY A 512 -40.27 -54.64 3.22
CA GLY A 512 -39.78 -53.50 2.44
C GLY A 512 -39.56 -52.19 3.23
N ILE A 513 -39.29 -52.28 4.53
CA ILE A 513 -39.00 -51.09 5.37
C ILE A 513 -37.54 -51.16 5.82
N GLU A 514 -36.69 -50.34 5.21
CA GLU A 514 -35.30 -50.07 5.64
C GLU A 514 -35.24 -48.69 6.32
N PHE A 515 -34.46 -48.54 7.39
CA PHE A 515 -34.27 -47.26 8.09
C PHE A 515 -32.81 -46.79 7.99
N GLU A 516 -32.65 -45.49 7.73
CA GLU A 516 -31.37 -44.77 7.63
C GLU A 516 -30.64 -44.72 8.98
N ASP A 517 -29.88 -45.75 9.33
CA ASP A 517 -28.87 -45.68 10.41
C ASP A 517 -27.68 -46.64 10.16
N ASP A 518 -27.40 -47.00 8.90
CA ASP A 518 -26.29 -47.89 8.50
C ASP A 518 -25.08 -47.16 7.87
N VAL A 519 -24.96 -45.84 8.08
CA VAL A 519 -23.85 -45.05 7.49
C VAL A 519 -22.51 -45.27 8.21
N TYR A 520 -22.51 -45.80 9.43
CA TYR A 520 -21.26 -46.07 10.17
C TYR A 520 -20.58 -47.42 9.86
N ALA A 521 -21.13 -48.22 8.93
CA ALA A 521 -20.50 -49.46 8.47
C ALA A 521 -19.68 -49.30 7.16
N LEU A 522 -19.71 -48.12 6.52
CA LEU A 522 -19.01 -47.86 5.26
C LEU A 522 -17.56 -47.41 5.44
N GLU A 523 -17.20 -46.74 6.53
CA GLU A 523 -15.83 -46.28 6.77
C GLU A 523 -14.85 -47.42 7.07
N ASP A 524 -15.33 -48.52 7.68
CA ASP A 524 -14.54 -49.74 7.92
C ASP A 524 -14.44 -50.64 6.67
N ALA A 525 -15.40 -50.55 5.75
CA ALA A 525 -15.43 -51.31 4.51
C ALA A 525 -14.58 -50.66 3.39
N ILE A 526 -14.47 -49.34 3.35
CA ILE A 526 -13.68 -48.61 2.34
C ILE A 526 -12.17 -48.76 2.60
N ASN A 527 -11.76 -48.92 3.86
CA ASN A 527 -10.34 -49.09 4.23
C ASN A 527 -9.82 -50.53 4.08
N SER A 528 -10.67 -51.49 3.71
CA SER A 528 -10.26 -52.88 3.52
C SER A 528 -10.65 -53.41 2.13
N LYS A 529 -9.61 -53.58 1.28
CA LYS A 529 -9.51 -54.43 0.08
C LYS A 529 -9.64 -53.76 -1.29
N LYS A 530 -8.44 -53.50 -1.84
CA LYS A 530 -8.08 -53.86 -3.23
C LYS A 530 -8.55 -55.29 -3.55
N ALA A 531 -9.44 -55.49 -4.53
CA ALA A 531 -9.42 -56.58 -5.52
C ALA A 531 -10.68 -56.61 -6.41
N SER A 532 -10.44 -56.73 -7.72
CA SER A 532 -11.26 -57.43 -8.75
C SER A 532 -12.56 -56.81 -9.35
N LYS A 533 -12.43 -56.51 -10.66
CA LYS A 533 -13.32 -56.69 -11.83
C LYS A 533 -14.86 -56.83 -11.72
N SER A 534 -15.50 -56.06 -12.61
CA SER A 534 -16.76 -56.31 -13.38
C SER A 534 -18.07 -56.19 -12.57
N LYS A 535 -19.14 -55.50 -13.00
CA LYS A 535 -19.93 -55.61 -14.25
C LYS A 535 -20.85 -54.37 -14.41
N ARG A 536 -21.26 -54.09 -15.64
CA ARG A 536 -22.26 -53.07 -16.05
C ARG A 536 -23.65 -53.35 -15.44
N PHE A 537 -24.40 -52.27 -15.15
CA PHE A 537 -25.86 -52.25 -15.23
C PHE A 537 -26.34 -51.11 -16.15
N PRO A 538 -27.36 -51.35 -17.01
CA PRO A 538 -27.84 -50.40 -18.01
C PRO A 538 -29.09 -49.63 -17.57
N GLY A 539 -29.26 -48.43 -18.13
CA GLY A 539 -30.57 -47.88 -18.51
C GLY A 539 -31.33 -47.07 -17.46
N VAL A 540 -31.22 -45.72 -17.55
CA VAL A 540 -32.36 -44.81 -17.44
C VAL A 540 -32.14 -43.67 -18.45
N SER A 541 -33.10 -43.50 -19.35
CA SER A 541 -33.14 -42.46 -20.39
C SER A 541 -33.99 -41.26 -19.95
N GLU A 542 -33.44 -40.08 -20.26
CA GLU A 542 -34.10 -38.84 -20.69
C GLU A 542 -35.34 -38.31 -19.93
N GLY A 543 -35.14 -37.18 -19.25
CA GLY A 543 -36.23 -36.25 -18.93
C GLY A 543 -35.94 -35.38 -17.72
N SER A 544 -35.54 -34.13 -17.97
CA SER A 544 -35.45 -33.00 -17.04
C SER A 544 -34.48 -33.13 -15.86
N TYR A 545 -33.34 -32.44 -15.92
CA TYR A 545 -33.03 -31.27 -15.09
C TYR A 545 -31.84 -30.52 -15.73
N VAL A 546 -32.05 -29.24 -16.03
CA VAL A 546 -31.06 -28.35 -16.66
C VAL A 546 -30.09 -27.87 -15.59
N VAL A 547 -28.85 -28.37 -15.63
CA VAL A 547 -27.70 -27.74 -14.98
C VAL A 547 -27.07 -26.80 -16.01
N ARG A 548 -27.09 -25.49 -15.76
CA ARG A 548 -26.31 -24.52 -16.55
C ARG A 548 -24.86 -24.55 -16.07
N GLN A 549 -23.96 -24.90 -16.97
CA GLN A 549 -22.54 -24.56 -16.91
C GLN A 549 -22.11 -23.90 -18.24
N PRO A 550 -21.01 -23.12 -18.23
CA PRO A 550 -20.76 -22.03 -19.18
C PRO A 550 -20.21 -22.56 -20.51
N VAL A 551 -20.49 -21.84 -21.60
CA VAL A 551 -19.90 -22.11 -22.91
C VAL A 551 -18.94 -20.97 -23.27
N GLU A 552 -17.65 -21.27 -23.25
CA GLU A 552 -16.68 -20.65 -24.14
C GLU A 552 -16.74 -21.39 -25.48
N GLU A 553 -17.00 -20.66 -26.58
CA GLU A 553 -16.60 -21.12 -27.91
C GLU A 553 -15.96 -19.97 -28.68
N THR A 554 -14.65 -20.12 -28.90
CA THR A 554 -13.81 -19.31 -29.78
C THR A 554 -14.15 -19.59 -31.25
N LEU A 555 -14.44 -18.54 -32.03
CA LEU A 555 -14.47 -18.61 -33.48
C LEU A 555 -13.09 -18.32 -34.06
N SER A 556 -12.60 -19.22 -34.92
CA SER A 556 -11.31 -19.09 -35.61
C SER A 556 -11.36 -18.08 -36.76
N LEU A 557 -10.23 -17.39 -36.97
CA LEU A 557 -9.99 -16.32 -37.95
C LEU A 557 -10.14 -16.72 -39.43
N HIS A 558 -10.47 -17.98 -39.74
CA HIS A 558 -10.59 -18.48 -41.11
C HIS A 558 -12.04 -18.53 -41.64
N ALA A 559 -13.05 -18.28 -40.79
CA ALA A 559 -14.47 -18.37 -41.17
C ALA A 559 -15.11 -17.05 -41.65
N LEU A 560 -14.38 -15.93 -41.66
CA LEU A 560 -14.92 -14.60 -41.99
C LEU A 560 -14.62 -14.09 -43.41
N SER A 561 -13.94 -14.87 -44.25
CA SER A 561 -13.40 -14.34 -45.53
C SER A 561 -14.28 -14.53 -46.77
N ASN A 562 -15.45 -15.16 -46.73
CA ASN A 562 -16.22 -15.37 -47.97
C ASN A 562 -17.74 -15.44 -47.75
N LYS A 563 -18.43 -14.32 -48.01
CA LYS A 563 -19.56 -14.20 -48.98
C LYS A 563 -20.39 -12.93 -48.75
N GLN A 564 -20.32 -12.06 -49.76
CA GLN A 564 -21.41 -11.29 -50.39
C GLN A 564 -22.52 -10.64 -49.53
N SER A 565 -22.45 -9.32 -49.49
CA SER A 565 -23.53 -8.32 -49.50
C SER A 565 -24.97 -8.79 -49.25
N VAL A 566 -25.48 -8.52 -48.04
CA VAL A 566 -26.92 -8.45 -47.76
C VAL A 566 -27.24 -7.05 -47.22
N LYS A 567 -28.16 -6.33 -47.90
CA LYS A 567 -28.65 -5.00 -47.51
C LYS A 567 -29.45 -5.08 -46.19
N LEU A 568 -28.92 -4.50 -45.12
CA LEU A 568 -29.65 -4.25 -43.86
C LEU A 568 -30.39 -2.90 -43.93
N LYS A 569 -31.73 -2.94 -43.83
CA LYS A 569 -32.59 -1.76 -43.64
C LYS A 569 -32.31 -1.13 -42.27
N ARG A 570 -31.96 0.15 -42.24
CA ARG A 570 -31.92 0.96 -41.00
C ARG A 570 -33.35 1.17 -40.49
N ARG A 571 -33.65 0.75 -39.26
CA ARG A 571 -34.81 1.22 -38.49
C ARG A 571 -34.31 2.24 -37.47
N ASN A 572 -34.80 3.48 -37.56
CA ASN A 572 -34.53 4.51 -36.57
C ASN A 572 -35.28 4.21 -35.25
N PRO A 573 -34.74 4.60 -34.08
CA PRO A 573 -35.44 4.46 -32.80
C PRO A 573 -36.67 5.38 -32.70
N ASN A 574 -37.75 4.85 -32.13
CA ASN A 574 -39.04 5.53 -32.02
C ASN A 574 -39.04 6.54 -30.82
N LEU A 575 -38.60 7.77 -31.09
CA LEU A 575 -38.52 8.89 -30.14
C LEU A 575 -39.84 9.34 -29.44
N PRO A 576 -41.06 9.12 -29.99
CA PRO A 576 -42.30 9.51 -29.32
C PRO A 576 -42.61 8.70 -28.04
N GLY A 577 -42.35 7.39 -28.04
CA GLY A 577 -42.67 6.52 -26.90
C GLY A 577 -41.83 6.78 -25.66
N LEU A 578 -40.58 7.26 -25.84
CA LEU A 578 -39.69 7.61 -24.74
C LEU A 578 -40.17 8.86 -23.97
N ARG A 579 -40.87 9.77 -24.66
CA ARG A 579 -41.41 11.01 -24.08
C ARG A 579 -42.64 10.78 -23.21
N ASP A 580 -43.41 9.73 -23.46
CA ASP A 580 -44.62 9.42 -22.69
C ASP A 580 -44.28 8.70 -21.38
N VAL A 581 -43.24 7.87 -21.38
CA VAL A 581 -42.68 7.25 -20.17
C VAL A 581 -42.07 8.31 -19.24
N LEU A 582 -41.31 9.27 -19.80
CA LEU A 582 -40.75 10.38 -19.01
C LEU A 582 -41.82 11.33 -18.44
N ARG A 583 -42.98 11.46 -19.12
CA ARG A 583 -44.11 12.27 -18.62
C ARG A 583 -44.88 11.59 -17.49
N GLN A 584 -44.90 10.26 -17.43
CA GLN A 584 -45.53 9.51 -16.35
C GLN A 584 -44.68 9.53 -15.07
N VAL A 585 -43.36 9.51 -15.19
CA VAL A 585 -42.44 9.60 -14.04
C VAL A 585 -42.47 11.01 -13.41
N TRP A 586 -42.59 12.07 -14.21
CA TRP A 586 -42.63 13.45 -13.68
C TRP A 586 -43.96 13.80 -12.98
N LYS A 587 -45.08 13.16 -13.33
CA LYS A 587 -46.40 13.44 -12.75
C LYS A 587 -46.68 12.72 -11.41
N GLY A 588 -45.74 11.92 -10.90
CA GLY A 588 -45.91 11.11 -9.69
C GLY A 588 -45.47 11.74 -8.36
N GLU A 589 -44.82 12.91 -8.36
CA GLU A 589 -44.15 13.44 -7.13
C GLU A 589 -44.48 14.89 -6.74
N VAL A 590 -45.61 15.46 -7.20
CA VAL A 590 -46.05 16.77 -6.68
C VAL A 590 -47.53 16.72 -6.29
N ALA A 591 -47.77 16.20 -5.09
CA ALA A 591 -49.00 16.43 -4.33
C ALA A 591 -48.59 16.82 -2.90
N ASN A 592 -48.34 18.12 -2.69
CA ASN A 592 -48.60 18.87 -1.46
C ASN A 592 -48.11 20.31 -1.64
N GLY A 593 -49.04 21.28 -1.59
CA GLY A 593 -48.72 22.70 -1.60
C GLY A 593 -49.86 23.60 -2.09
N GLU A 594 -50.75 23.97 -1.16
CA GLU A 594 -51.82 24.96 -1.34
C GLU A 594 -51.30 26.41 -1.17
N LYS A 595 -51.89 27.32 -1.98
CA LYS A 595 -52.28 28.74 -1.72
C LYS A 595 -51.14 29.79 -1.50
N GLU A 596 -51.22 31.06 -1.93
CA GLU A 596 -52.22 31.90 -2.61
C GLU A 596 -51.55 33.22 -3.11
N GLN A 597 -52.11 33.79 -4.19
CA GLN A 597 -52.38 35.22 -4.52
C GLN A 597 -51.28 36.28 -4.87
N SER A 598 -51.38 36.73 -6.15
CA SER A 598 -51.52 38.11 -6.73
C SER A 598 -50.63 39.29 -6.25
N GLY A 599 -50.20 40.27 -7.05
CA GLY A 599 -50.34 40.62 -8.47
C GLY A 599 -49.73 42.02 -8.75
N ILE A 600 -49.74 42.42 -10.04
CA ILE A 600 -49.69 43.80 -10.61
C ILE A 600 -48.33 44.40 -11.06
N ASP A 601 -48.32 44.67 -12.37
CA ASP A 601 -47.59 45.61 -13.24
C ASP A 601 -46.91 46.86 -12.66
N ASN A 602 -45.73 47.22 -13.18
CA ASN A 602 -45.58 48.24 -14.26
C ASN A 602 -44.10 48.60 -14.54
N SER A 603 -43.81 48.94 -15.78
CA SER A 603 -42.58 49.58 -16.28
C SER A 603 -42.87 51.09 -16.54
N PRO A 604 -42.01 51.96 -17.13
CA PRO A 604 -40.56 51.90 -17.44
C PRO A 604 -39.78 53.24 -17.21
N THR A 605 -38.50 53.25 -17.63
CA THR A 605 -37.69 54.36 -18.23
C THR A 605 -37.01 55.49 -17.42
N LYS A 606 -35.67 55.51 -17.58
CA LYS A 606 -34.74 56.59 -17.99
C LYS A 606 -34.67 57.92 -17.21
N GLY A 607 -33.44 58.29 -16.83
CA GLY A 607 -33.05 59.68 -16.61
C GLY A 607 -31.64 59.80 -16.02
N SER A 608 -30.72 60.37 -16.77
CA SER A 608 -29.30 60.52 -16.46
C SER A 608 -28.89 61.99 -16.41
N VAL A 609 -27.80 62.26 -15.66
CA VAL A 609 -26.79 63.34 -15.78
C VAL A 609 -26.96 64.64 -14.95
N VAL A 610 -25.77 65.08 -14.46
CA VAL A 610 -25.25 66.45 -14.14
C VAL A 610 -25.15 66.73 -12.62
N GLU A 611 -23.99 66.52 -11.98
CA GLU A 611 -22.82 67.42 -11.80
C GLU A 611 -23.08 68.73 -11.01
N LYS A 612 -22.42 68.92 -9.85
CA LYS A 612 -21.33 69.92 -9.63
C LYS A 612 -20.96 70.17 -8.15
N GLU A 613 -19.63 70.19 -7.94
CA GLU A 613 -18.79 71.10 -7.13
C GLU A 613 -19.10 71.33 -5.63
N LYS A 614 -18.23 70.87 -4.70
CA LYS A 614 -16.96 71.44 -4.20
C LYS A 614 -17.08 72.69 -3.31
N GLY A 615 -16.60 72.57 -2.07
CA GLY A 615 -15.86 73.63 -1.37
C GLY A 615 -16.18 73.81 0.12
N GLY A 616 -15.21 73.54 1.01
CA GLY A 616 -15.23 74.02 2.41
C GLY A 616 -14.34 73.24 3.38
N ALA A 617 -13.10 73.69 3.57
CA ALA A 617 -12.08 73.10 4.44
C ALA A 617 -12.06 73.69 5.86
N LYS A 618 -11.66 72.91 6.88
CA LYS A 618 -10.55 73.21 7.83
C LYS A 618 -10.44 72.23 9.03
N LEU A 619 -9.32 71.51 9.04
CA LEU A 619 -8.40 71.08 10.12
C LEU A 619 -8.80 71.17 11.61
N ARG A 620 -8.46 70.11 12.37
CA ARG A 620 -7.74 70.18 13.67
C ARG A 620 -6.75 69.00 13.85
N PRO A 621 -5.60 69.19 14.54
CA PRO A 621 -4.49 68.22 14.68
C PRO A 621 -4.37 67.61 16.09
N GLY A 622 -3.63 66.50 16.27
CA GLY A 622 -3.21 66.03 17.60
C GLY A 622 -2.73 64.58 17.73
N GLU A 623 -1.45 64.37 17.42
CA GLU A 623 -0.45 63.43 17.98
C GLU A 623 -0.76 62.01 18.54
N LYS A 624 0.06 61.08 18.01
CA LYS A 624 0.91 60.04 18.65
C LYS A 624 0.37 58.63 18.98
N VAL A 625 0.86 57.73 18.11
CA VAL A 625 1.22 56.32 18.26
C VAL A 625 1.98 56.02 19.57
N ARG A 626 1.69 54.87 20.20
CA ARG A 626 2.73 53.96 20.71
C ARG A 626 2.26 52.50 20.67
N LEU A 627 3.10 51.69 20.03
CA LEU A 627 3.01 50.25 19.82
C LEU A 627 3.21 49.46 21.12
N THR A 628 2.45 48.39 21.28
CA THR A 628 2.93 47.07 21.73
C THR A 628 2.26 46.02 20.87
#